data_AF-A0A3L7BXI0-F1
#
_entry.id   AF-A0A3L7BXI0-F1
#
_cell.length_a   1.000
_cell.length_b   1.000
_cell.length_c   1.000
_cell.angle_alpha   90.00
_cell.angle_beta   90.00
_cell.angle_gamma   90.00
#
_symmetry.space_group_name_H-M   'P 1'
#
loop_
_entity.id
_entity.type
_entity.pdbx_description
1 polymer ?
#
loop_
_entity_poly.entity_id
_entity_poly.type
_entity_poly.pdbx_seq_one_letter_code
_entity_poly.pdbx_strand_id
1 'polypeptide(L)'
;MIATTLIAVTMYPPPAPRPPAAPNWFRRASPGRRVAVILGSVALSFLLLCCAGTAIVGALVGDPEPTRTGTAAEQPQQPIVAAPAEPTEEAPAQEVSPVAEPSLPAAPSPTSAASSAAAAPVVQVTTVTERATIRYGQRTVKDSSLAEGKRVVRTKGVNGVKTLTYEVTTTDGVRTAKKLVKSVVTKQPVTQVVAVGTKKPQQATCDPNYSGCVPIASDVDCKPGSGNGPAYVTGPVRVIGDDIYDLDRDNDGYGCD
;
A
#
# COMPACT_ATOMS: atom_id res chain seq x y z
N MET A 1 54.75 7.54 -14.91
CA MET A 1 53.64 8.05 -15.75
C MET A 1 52.76 6.85 -16.10
N ILE A 2 51.66 6.64 -15.38
CA ILE A 2 50.69 5.57 -15.68
C ILE A 2 49.34 6.27 -15.83
N ALA A 3 48.87 6.38 -17.08
CA ALA A 3 47.59 6.98 -17.41
C ALA A 3 46.51 5.91 -17.23
N THR A 4 45.69 6.07 -16.19
CA THR A 4 44.56 5.18 -15.92
C THR A 4 43.32 5.73 -16.64
N THR A 5 42.97 5.10 -17.75
CA THR A 5 41.79 5.45 -18.57
C THR A 5 40.53 4.85 -17.93
N LEU A 6 39.66 5.71 -17.39
CA LEU A 6 38.32 5.31 -16.91
C LEU A 6 37.37 5.17 -18.11
N ILE A 7 36.98 3.93 -18.41
CA ILE A 7 35.92 3.63 -19.38
C ILE A 7 34.58 3.75 -18.66
N ALA A 8 33.86 4.84 -18.91
CA ALA A 8 32.49 5.01 -18.45
C ALA A 8 31.55 4.17 -19.35
N VAL A 9 31.13 3.01 -18.85
CA VAL A 9 30.09 2.20 -19.49
C VAL A 9 28.72 2.81 -19.16
N THR A 10 28.16 3.57 -20.10
CA THR A 10 26.79 4.07 -20.01
C THR A 10 25.81 2.91 -20.23
N MET A 11 25.31 2.31 -19.15
CA MET A 11 24.19 1.36 -19.21
C MET A 11 22.91 2.09 -19.60
N TYR A 12 22.53 2.00 -20.88
CA TYR A 12 21.19 2.41 -21.33
C TYR A 12 20.15 1.39 -20.85
N PRO A 13 19.06 1.82 -20.19
CA PRO A 13 17.97 0.91 -19.83
C PRO A 13 17.27 0.37 -21.09
N PRO A 14 16.81 -0.90 -21.08
CA PRO A 14 16.11 -1.48 -22.22
C PRO A 14 14.78 -0.74 -22.50
N PRO A 15 14.37 -0.62 -23.78
CA PRO A 15 13.13 0.03 -24.14
C PRO A 15 11.91 -0.72 -23.58
N ALA A 16 10.93 0.01 -23.07
CA ALA A 16 9.69 -0.54 -22.54
C ALA A 16 8.91 -1.32 -23.62
N PRO A 17 8.19 -2.40 -23.24
CA PRO A 17 7.35 -3.16 -24.17
C PRO A 17 6.23 -2.27 -24.74
N ARG A 18 5.98 -2.40 -26.04
CA ARG A 18 4.92 -1.66 -26.73
C ARG A 18 3.55 -2.15 -26.25
N PRO A 19 2.58 -1.26 -25.99
CA PRO A 19 1.22 -1.67 -25.65
C PRO A 19 0.58 -2.46 -26.81
N PRO A 20 -0.32 -3.41 -26.52
CA PRO A 20 -1.01 -4.17 -27.56
C PRO A 20 -1.83 -3.24 -28.47
N ALA A 21 -1.82 -3.55 -29.76
CA ALA A 21 -2.58 -2.80 -30.76
C ALA A 21 -4.07 -2.81 -30.42
N ALA A 22 -4.68 -1.63 -30.33
CA ALA A 22 -6.10 -1.50 -30.07
C ALA A 22 -6.91 -2.15 -31.21
N PRO A 23 -7.98 -2.90 -30.89
CA PRO A 23 -8.81 -3.57 -31.90
C PRO A 23 -9.42 -2.56 -32.88
N ASN A 24 -9.01 -2.67 -34.13
CA ASN A 24 -9.28 -1.81 -35.27
C ASN A 24 -10.66 -2.02 -35.93
N TRP A 25 -11.51 -2.91 -35.40
CA TRP A 25 -12.84 -3.19 -35.95
C TRP A 25 -13.80 -1.99 -35.81
N PHE A 26 -13.62 -1.14 -34.79
CA PHE A 26 -14.47 0.04 -34.57
C PHE A 26 -14.35 1.08 -35.69
N ARG A 27 -13.18 1.17 -36.33
CA ARG A 27 -12.94 2.06 -37.48
C ARG A 27 -13.49 1.49 -38.79
N ARG A 28 -13.82 0.19 -38.85
CA ARG A 28 -14.40 -0.48 -40.02
C ARG A 28 -15.94 -0.54 -39.97
N ALA A 29 -16.55 -0.23 -38.83
CA ALA A 29 -18.01 -0.15 -38.70
C ALA A 29 -18.57 1.09 -39.42
N SER A 30 -19.69 0.91 -40.14
CA SER A 30 -20.45 1.99 -40.78
C SER A 30 -21.00 2.99 -39.76
N PRO A 31 -21.25 4.26 -40.13
CA PRO A 31 -21.66 5.31 -39.18
C PRO A 31 -22.87 4.92 -38.32
N GLY A 32 -23.89 4.27 -38.90
CA GLY A 32 -25.08 3.83 -38.17
C GLY A 32 -24.81 2.74 -37.13
N ARG A 33 -23.80 1.89 -37.37
CA ARG A 33 -23.45 0.78 -36.47
C ARG A 33 -22.58 1.25 -35.29
N ARG A 34 -21.97 2.43 -35.38
CA ARG A 34 -21.22 3.07 -34.28
C ARG A 34 -22.15 3.72 -33.26
N VAL A 35 -23.22 4.37 -33.71
CA VAL A 35 -24.22 5.02 -32.84
C VAL A 35 -25.01 3.97 -32.03
N ALA A 36 -25.32 2.82 -32.63
CA ALA A 36 -26.03 1.73 -31.96
C ALA A 36 -25.24 1.12 -30.77
N VAL A 37 -23.91 1.04 -30.85
CA VAL A 37 -23.07 0.47 -29.76
C VAL A 37 -22.93 1.45 -28.58
N ILE A 38 -22.89 2.75 -28.86
CA ILE A 38 -22.79 3.80 -27.82
C ILE A 38 -24.13 3.93 -27.07
N LEU A 39 -25.26 3.85 -27.76
CA LEU A 39 -26.58 3.93 -27.11
C LEU A 39 -26.97 2.63 -26.37
N GLY A 40 -26.56 1.46 -26.89
CA GLY A 40 -26.84 0.17 -26.24
C GLY A 40 -26.08 -0.04 -24.92
N SER A 41 -24.88 0.52 -24.78
CA SER A 41 -24.05 0.36 -23.57
C SER A 41 -24.48 1.26 -22.39
N VAL A 42 -25.06 2.42 -22.68
CA VAL A 42 -25.62 3.33 -21.66
C VAL A 42 -26.96 2.81 -21.12
N ALA A 43 -27.80 2.23 -21.97
CA ALA A 43 -29.09 1.65 -21.57
C ALA A 43 -28.95 0.39 -20.70
N LEU A 44 -27.97 -0.48 -20.99
CA LEU A 44 -27.74 -1.71 -20.23
C LEU A 44 -27.14 -1.43 -18.83
N SER A 45 -26.39 -0.33 -18.68
CA SER A 45 -25.81 0.07 -17.39
C SER A 45 -26.83 0.73 -16.45
N PHE A 46 -27.80 1.47 -16.98
CA PHE A 46 -28.88 2.05 -16.17
C PHE A 46 -29.91 1.01 -15.69
N LEU A 47 -30.17 -0.04 -16.48
CA LEU A 47 -31.11 -1.11 -16.10
C LEU A 47 -30.58 -2.02 -14.98
N LEU A 48 -29.26 -2.23 -14.93
CA LEU A 48 -28.60 -3.02 -13.87
C LEU A 48 -28.49 -2.28 -12.53
N LEU A 49 -28.51 -0.95 -12.54
CA LEU A 49 -28.44 -0.14 -11.31
C LEU A 49 -29.83 0.08 -10.65
N CYS A 50 -30.92 -0.22 -11.37
CA CYS A 50 -32.29 0.02 -10.88
C CYS A 50 -32.97 -1.24 -10.28
N CYS A 51 -32.44 -2.44 -10.54
CA CYS A 51 -33.12 -3.70 -10.14
C CYS A 51 -32.38 -4.52 -9.07
N ALA A 52 -31.22 -4.07 -8.57
CA ALA A 52 -30.47 -4.76 -7.52
C ALA A 52 -30.33 -3.92 -6.25
N GLY A 53 -31.42 -3.85 -5.49
CA GLY A 53 -31.34 -4.12 -4.04
C GLY A 53 -31.08 -2.94 -3.10
N THR A 54 -32.09 -2.10 -2.91
CA THR A 54 -32.38 -1.55 -1.59
C THR A 54 -32.97 -2.65 -0.69
N ALA A 55 -32.16 -3.25 0.18
CA ALA A 55 -32.62 -3.97 1.37
C ALA A 55 -31.45 -4.19 2.32
N ILE A 56 -31.41 -3.46 3.43
CA ILE A 56 -31.23 -3.94 4.81
C ILE A 56 -31.53 -2.74 5.72
N VAL A 57 -32.78 -2.70 6.19
CA VAL A 57 -33.15 -2.07 7.45
C VAL A 57 -33.11 -3.20 8.48
N GLY A 58 -32.28 -3.07 9.50
CA GLY A 58 -32.15 -4.08 10.55
C GLY A 58 -31.56 -3.45 11.80
N ALA A 59 -32.42 -3.20 12.77
CA ALA A 59 -32.15 -2.60 14.06
C ALA A 59 -31.22 -3.47 14.92
N LEU A 60 -30.31 -2.85 15.66
CA LEU A 60 -29.84 -3.33 16.96
C LEU A 60 -29.64 -2.14 17.90
N VAL A 61 -30.51 -2.09 18.90
CA VAL A 61 -30.40 -1.31 20.13
C VAL A 61 -29.18 -1.85 20.89
N GLY A 62 -28.28 -0.96 21.30
CA GLY A 62 -27.17 -1.26 22.19
C GLY A 62 -26.96 -0.10 23.16
N ASP A 63 -27.24 -0.38 24.42
CA ASP A 63 -27.08 0.48 25.61
C ASP A 63 -25.70 1.16 25.71
N PRO A 64 -25.61 2.37 26.31
CA PRO A 64 -24.35 3.03 26.64
C PRO A 64 -23.94 2.75 28.09
N GLU A 65 -22.76 2.17 28.31
CA GLU A 65 -22.09 2.17 29.62
C GLU A 65 -20.55 2.22 29.45
N PRO A 66 -19.79 2.65 30.49
CA PRO A 66 -19.38 4.04 30.59
C PRO A 66 -17.86 4.22 30.43
N THR A 67 -17.48 5.41 29.97
CA THR A 67 -16.11 5.92 29.93
C THR A 67 -15.52 5.93 31.35
N ARG A 68 -14.60 4.99 31.64
CA ARG A 68 -13.61 5.20 32.72
C ARG A 68 -12.51 6.12 32.21
N THR A 69 -12.60 7.36 32.66
CA THR A 69 -11.48 8.27 32.84
C THR A 69 -10.41 7.61 33.70
N GLY A 70 -9.22 7.45 33.11
CA GLY A 70 -7.99 7.10 33.80
C GLY A 70 -6.93 8.12 33.45
N THR A 71 -6.90 9.21 34.22
CA THR A 71 -5.75 10.11 34.33
C THR A 71 -4.68 9.40 35.16
N ALA A 72 -3.47 9.20 34.62
CA ALA A 72 -2.26 9.05 35.44
C ALA A 72 -0.99 9.30 34.61
N ALA A 73 -0.41 10.47 34.87
CA ALA A 73 1.02 10.78 35.05
C ALA A 73 2.09 10.32 34.03
N GLU A 74 2.77 11.36 33.55
CA GLU A 74 4.08 11.46 32.92
C GLU A 74 5.24 11.10 33.87
N GLN A 75 6.39 10.71 33.27
CA GLN A 75 7.79 10.91 33.68
C GLN A 75 8.59 9.75 34.36
N PRO A 76 9.96 9.72 34.32
CA PRO A 76 10.78 9.02 33.30
C PRO A 76 11.93 8.12 33.88
N GLN A 77 12.82 7.60 33.00
CA GLN A 77 14.17 7.00 33.24
C GLN A 77 14.20 5.51 33.68
N GLN A 78 15.13 4.62 33.28
CA GLN A 78 16.39 4.65 32.50
C GLN A 78 16.80 3.18 32.13
N PRO A 79 17.90 2.92 31.39
CA PRO A 79 18.16 1.68 30.65
C PRO A 79 18.85 0.59 31.47
N ILE A 80 18.66 -0.67 31.08
CA ILE A 80 19.46 -1.81 31.56
C ILE A 80 20.26 -2.40 30.40
N VAL A 81 21.57 -2.48 30.63
CA VAL A 81 22.67 -2.83 29.75
C VAL A 81 23.11 -4.26 30.08
N ALA A 82 23.48 -5.05 29.04
CA ALA A 82 24.45 -6.17 28.99
C ALA A 82 24.39 -7.26 30.09
N ALA A 83 24.61 -8.56 29.84
CA ALA A 83 25.61 -9.22 29.02
C ALA A 83 25.31 -10.77 29.02
N PRO A 84 26.13 -11.64 28.38
CA PRO A 84 25.66 -12.82 27.67
C PRO A 84 25.98 -14.17 28.36
N ALA A 85 25.36 -15.25 27.87
CA ALA A 85 25.85 -16.61 28.06
C ALA A 85 25.82 -17.35 26.70
N GLU A 86 27.00 -17.56 26.13
CA GLU A 86 27.33 -18.66 25.20
C GLU A 86 28.05 -19.76 26.03
N PRO A 87 28.50 -20.89 25.45
CA PRO A 87 27.75 -21.92 24.73
C PRO A 87 28.04 -23.32 25.34
N THR A 88 27.31 -24.37 24.94
CA THR A 88 27.80 -25.74 25.09
C THR A 88 27.45 -26.55 23.86
N GLU A 89 28.52 -26.87 23.14
CA GLU A 89 28.63 -27.77 22.01
C GLU A 89 29.09 -29.13 22.55
N GLU A 90 28.45 -30.23 22.16
CA GLU A 90 29.11 -31.45 21.70
C GLU A 90 28.09 -32.57 21.42
N ALA A 91 28.10 -33.02 20.17
CA ALA A 91 27.76 -34.40 19.79
C ALA A 91 28.98 -35.31 20.12
N PRO A 92 28.91 -36.66 20.09
CA PRO A 92 28.74 -37.37 18.82
C PRO A 92 27.97 -38.72 18.89
N ALA A 93 27.76 -39.25 17.69
CA ALA A 93 27.15 -40.52 17.33
C ALA A 93 27.78 -41.76 17.98
N GLN A 94 27.00 -42.83 18.14
CA GLN A 94 27.50 -44.20 18.00
C GLN A 94 26.49 -45.13 17.32
N GLU A 95 27.01 -45.76 16.27
CA GLU A 95 26.57 -46.90 15.50
C GLU A 95 27.19 -48.16 16.14
N VAL A 96 26.41 -49.22 16.43
CA VAL A 96 26.81 -50.64 16.23
C VAL A 96 25.68 -51.62 16.63
N SER A 97 25.27 -52.43 15.67
CA SER A 97 24.80 -53.82 15.85
C SER A 97 26.00 -54.71 16.27
N PRO A 98 25.84 -55.87 16.96
CA PRO A 98 25.48 -57.10 16.24
C PRO A 98 24.80 -58.26 17.03
N VAL A 99 24.29 -59.20 16.22
CA VAL A 99 23.90 -60.61 16.37
C VAL A 99 23.93 -61.33 17.73
N ALA A 100 22.85 -62.07 18.01
CA ALA A 100 22.91 -63.40 18.64
C ALA A 100 21.72 -64.28 18.19
N GLU A 101 22.06 -65.43 17.62
CA GLU A 101 21.19 -66.60 17.32
C GLU A 101 21.14 -67.52 18.56
N PRO A 102 20.03 -68.22 18.85
CA PRO A 102 20.07 -69.67 18.64
C PRO A 102 18.73 -70.31 18.22
N SER A 103 18.86 -71.58 17.84
CA SER A 103 18.01 -72.39 16.97
C SER A 103 16.87 -73.15 17.68
N LEU A 104 15.73 -73.27 16.97
CA LEU A 104 14.75 -74.40 16.81
C LEU A 104 14.26 -75.22 18.05
N PRO A 105 12.98 -75.69 18.13
CA PRO A 105 12.38 -76.53 17.06
C PRO A 105 10.84 -76.53 16.85
N ALA A 106 10.47 -77.16 15.73
CA ALA A 106 9.29 -77.99 15.42
C ALA A 106 7.85 -77.39 15.42
N ALA A 107 7.22 -77.54 14.26
CA ALA A 107 5.81 -77.31 13.98
C ALA A 107 4.87 -78.26 14.76
N PRO A 108 3.58 -77.88 14.89
CA PRO A 108 2.62 -78.48 13.99
C PRO A 108 1.66 -77.46 13.34
N SER A 109 1.33 -77.71 12.08
CA SER A 109 0.17 -77.10 11.43
C SER A 109 -1.12 -77.56 12.10
N PRO A 110 -2.11 -76.67 12.24
CA PRO A 110 -3.42 -77.04 11.74
C PRO A 110 -3.93 -76.01 10.73
N THR A 111 -4.35 -76.56 9.59
CA THR A 111 -5.63 -76.30 8.93
C THR A 111 -6.25 -74.90 9.11
N SER A 112 -6.12 -74.11 8.04
CA SER A 112 -7.15 -73.26 7.44
C SER A 112 -8.26 -72.73 8.36
N ALA A 113 -8.05 -71.51 8.85
CA ALA A 113 -9.13 -70.53 8.91
C ALA A 113 -8.57 -69.24 8.27
N ALA A 114 -9.06 -68.92 7.08
CA ALA A 114 -8.90 -67.59 6.49
C ALA A 114 -9.64 -66.59 7.40
N SER A 115 -8.94 -66.12 8.43
CA SER A 115 -9.35 -64.98 9.23
C SER A 115 -8.72 -63.75 8.58
N SER A 116 -9.50 -63.10 7.72
CA SER A 116 -9.27 -61.73 7.30
C SER A 116 -9.33 -60.83 8.53
N ALA A 117 -8.25 -60.80 9.31
CA ALA A 117 -8.03 -59.78 10.32
C ALA A 117 -7.80 -58.48 9.56
N ALA A 118 -8.86 -57.68 9.43
CA ALA A 118 -8.75 -56.32 8.93
C ALA A 118 -7.66 -55.61 9.75
N ALA A 119 -6.59 -55.18 9.07
CA ALA A 119 -5.50 -54.48 9.72
C ALA A 119 -6.07 -53.27 10.48
N ALA A 120 -5.68 -53.10 11.74
CA ALA A 120 -6.05 -51.93 12.52
C ALA A 120 -5.53 -50.66 11.81
N PRO A 121 -6.31 -49.57 11.79
CA PRO A 121 -5.94 -48.37 11.06
C PRO A 121 -4.66 -47.76 11.65
N VAL A 122 -3.70 -47.42 10.79
CA VAL A 122 -2.43 -46.83 11.23
C VAL A 122 -2.62 -45.33 11.39
N VAL A 123 -2.56 -44.86 12.65
CA VAL A 123 -2.64 -43.43 12.98
C VAL A 123 -1.23 -42.87 13.15
N GLN A 124 -0.93 -41.80 12.42
CA GLN A 124 0.33 -41.08 12.51
C GLN A 124 0.09 -39.60 12.81
N VAL A 125 0.92 -39.04 13.69
CA VAL A 125 0.92 -37.62 14.02
C VAL A 125 2.23 -37.03 13.54
N THR A 126 2.15 -35.99 12.70
CA THR A 126 3.33 -35.34 12.11
C THR A 126 3.28 -33.84 12.32
N THR A 127 4.44 -33.21 12.43
CA THR A 127 4.56 -31.75 12.51
C THR A 127 4.88 -31.17 11.14
N VAL A 128 4.07 -30.20 10.69
CA VAL A 128 4.23 -29.54 9.39
C VAL A 128 4.33 -28.03 9.58
N THR A 129 5.31 -27.39 8.94
CA THR A 129 5.46 -25.94 8.93
C THR A 129 4.96 -25.32 7.64
N GLU A 130 4.12 -24.29 7.74
CA GLU A 130 3.63 -23.50 6.61
C GLU A 130 3.99 -22.02 6.80
N ARG A 131 4.31 -21.32 5.71
CA ARG A 131 4.54 -19.87 5.72
C ARG A 131 3.27 -19.14 5.31
N ALA A 132 2.85 -18.17 6.10
CA ALA A 132 1.73 -17.28 5.80
C ALA A 132 2.17 -15.82 5.77
N THR A 133 1.59 -15.07 4.84
CA THR A 133 1.88 -13.64 4.64
C THR A 133 1.18 -12.79 5.69
N ILE A 134 1.89 -11.80 6.24
CA ILE A 134 1.31 -10.72 7.04
C ILE A 134 1.28 -9.47 6.17
N ARG A 135 0.09 -8.97 5.84
CA ARG A 135 -0.01 -7.76 5.00
C ARG A 135 0.54 -6.55 5.74
N TYR A 136 1.21 -5.65 5.03
CA TYR A 136 1.60 -4.36 5.60
C TYR A 136 0.39 -3.48 5.88
N GLY A 137 0.50 -2.64 6.92
CA GLY A 137 -0.44 -1.55 7.18
C GLY A 137 -0.08 -0.28 6.39
N GLN A 138 -0.97 0.70 6.38
CA GLN A 138 -0.74 2.00 5.76
C GLN A 138 -0.91 3.13 6.78
N ARG A 139 0.02 4.09 6.76
CA ARG A 139 -0.03 5.34 7.53
C ARG A 139 0.03 6.53 6.60
N THR A 140 -0.78 7.55 6.90
CA THR A 140 -0.77 8.82 6.19
C THR A 140 -0.10 9.89 7.04
N VAL A 141 0.74 10.72 6.42
CA VAL A 141 1.43 11.84 7.07
C VAL A 141 1.16 13.11 6.26
N LYS A 142 0.87 14.22 6.94
CA LYS A 142 0.70 15.52 6.28
C LYS A 142 2.07 16.10 5.91
N ASP A 143 2.17 16.68 4.73
CA ASP A 143 3.42 17.23 4.20
C ASP A 143 3.17 18.62 3.61
N SER A 144 3.75 19.67 4.20
CA SER A 144 3.58 21.06 3.76
C SER A 144 4.51 21.42 2.58
N SER A 145 5.42 20.54 2.18
CA SER A 145 6.25 20.73 0.99
C SER A 145 5.54 20.30 -0.30
N LEU A 146 4.52 19.44 -0.18
CA LEU A 146 3.73 18.95 -1.31
C LEU A 146 2.46 19.78 -1.48
N ALA A 147 2.14 20.11 -2.74
CA ALA A 147 0.89 20.76 -3.12
C ALA A 147 -0.32 20.03 -2.52
N GLU A 148 -1.32 20.79 -2.08
CA GLU A 148 -2.54 20.25 -1.47
C GLU A 148 -3.15 19.13 -2.32
N GLY A 149 -3.48 18.01 -1.65
CA GLY A 149 -4.05 16.82 -2.31
C GLY A 149 -3.04 15.91 -3.03
N LYS A 150 -1.80 16.35 -3.28
CA LYS A 150 -0.76 15.49 -3.88
C LYS A 150 -0.36 14.37 -2.92
N ARG A 151 -0.32 13.13 -3.41
CA ARG A 151 0.07 11.95 -2.60
C ARG A 151 1.41 11.38 -3.08
N VAL A 152 2.32 11.11 -2.15
CA VAL A 152 3.64 10.52 -2.44
C VAL A 152 3.94 9.42 -1.43
N VAL A 153 4.33 8.24 -1.91
CA VAL A 153 4.81 7.16 -1.04
C VAL A 153 6.24 7.52 -0.56
N ARG A 154 6.40 7.73 0.74
CA ARG A 154 7.70 8.01 1.38
C ARG A 154 8.41 6.72 1.80
N THR A 155 7.63 5.75 2.27
CA THR A 155 8.13 4.43 2.64
C THR A 155 7.23 3.39 2.02
N LYS A 156 7.79 2.51 1.18
CA LYS A 156 7.03 1.44 0.55
C LYS A 156 6.68 0.36 1.58
N GLY A 157 5.43 -0.08 1.58
CA GLY A 157 5.00 -1.17 2.43
C GLY A 157 5.61 -2.50 2.00
N VAL A 158 5.99 -3.34 2.97
CA VAL A 158 6.54 -4.67 2.72
C VAL A 158 5.79 -5.67 3.60
N ASN A 159 5.30 -6.75 2.99
CA ASN A 159 4.61 -7.79 3.74
C ASN A 159 5.59 -8.52 4.67
N GLY A 160 5.11 -8.84 5.87
CA GLY A 160 5.77 -9.73 6.81
C GLY A 160 5.46 -11.20 6.51
N VAL A 161 6.03 -12.08 7.31
CA VAL A 161 5.83 -13.53 7.23
C VAL A 161 5.64 -14.06 8.65
N LYS A 162 4.63 -14.92 8.83
CA LYS A 162 4.50 -15.79 10.00
C LYS A 162 4.67 -17.24 9.59
N THR A 163 5.39 -17.99 10.41
CA THR A 163 5.51 -19.44 10.32
C THR A 163 4.47 -20.06 11.24
N LEU A 164 3.63 -20.90 10.65
CA LEU A 164 2.58 -21.66 11.32
C LEU A 164 3.03 -23.11 11.41
N THR A 165 3.12 -23.64 12.63
CA THR A 165 3.43 -25.05 12.88
C THR A 165 2.13 -25.75 13.20
N TYR A 166 1.83 -26.79 12.44
CA TYR A 166 0.64 -27.61 12.59
C TYR A 166 1.02 -29.02 13.02
N GLU A 167 0.19 -29.59 13.86
CA GLU A 167 0.12 -31.02 14.10
C GLU A 167 -0.93 -31.59 13.14
N VAL A 168 -0.51 -32.52 12.29
CA VAL A 168 -1.36 -33.17 11.28
C VAL A 168 -1.49 -34.63 11.64
N THR A 169 -2.72 -35.07 11.89
CA THR A 169 -3.06 -36.47 12.12
C THR A 169 -3.49 -37.10 10.81
N THR A 170 -2.96 -38.27 10.53
CA THR A 170 -3.21 -39.05 9.32
C THR A 170 -3.62 -40.46 9.74
N THR A 171 -4.69 -40.98 9.16
CA THR A 171 -5.16 -42.36 9.35
C THR A 171 -5.10 -43.06 8.00
N ASP A 172 -4.35 -44.15 7.91
CA ASP A 172 -4.14 -44.91 6.66
C ASP A 172 -3.67 -44.04 5.48
N GLY A 173 -2.78 -43.08 5.77
CA GLY A 173 -2.25 -42.14 4.78
C GLY A 173 -3.17 -40.96 4.44
N VAL A 174 -4.42 -40.93 4.95
CA VAL A 174 -5.37 -39.83 4.72
C VAL A 174 -5.39 -38.87 5.90
N ARG A 175 -5.28 -37.55 5.64
CA ARG A 175 -5.31 -36.52 6.68
C ARG A 175 -6.69 -36.46 7.35
N THR A 176 -6.76 -36.75 8.64
CA THR A 176 -7.99 -36.74 9.44
C THR A 176 -8.10 -35.51 10.35
N ALA A 177 -6.99 -34.89 10.74
CA ALA A 177 -6.99 -33.65 11.52
C ALA A 177 -5.81 -32.72 11.18
N LYS A 178 -6.01 -31.41 11.38
CA LYS A 178 -4.96 -30.38 11.33
C LYS A 178 -5.20 -29.39 12.47
N LYS A 179 -4.25 -29.29 13.40
CA LYS A 179 -4.31 -28.37 14.55
C LYS A 179 -3.14 -27.41 14.52
N LEU A 180 -3.39 -26.11 14.66
CA LEU A 180 -2.32 -25.12 14.81
C LEU A 180 -1.74 -25.22 16.23
N VAL A 181 -0.44 -25.48 16.35
CA VAL A 181 0.25 -25.60 17.64
C VAL A 181 1.21 -24.45 17.92
N LYS A 182 1.71 -23.77 16.88
CA LYS A 182 2.59 -22.60 17.04
C LYS A 182 2.38 -21.60 15.90
N SER A 183 2.41 -20.31 16.21
CA SER A 183 2.41 -19.23 15.23
C SER A 183 3.45 -18.19 15.62
N VAL A 184 4.51 -18.04 14.83
CA VAL A 184 5.59 -17.09 15.09
C VAL A 184 5.76 -16.16 13.91
N VAL A 185 5.82 -14.85 14.17
CA VAL A 185 6.20 -13.86 13.16
C VAL A 185 7.70 -13.96 12.93
N THR A 186 8.11 -14.44 11.75
CA THR A 186 9.53 -14.60 11.38
C THR A 186 10.07 -13.39 10.62
N LYS A 187 9.19 -12.60 9.99
CA LYS A 187 9.52 -11.29 9.40
C LYS A 187 8.42 -10.29 9.70
N GLN A 188 8.75 -9.17 10.33
CA GLN A 188 7.79 -8.11 10.60
C GLN A 188 7.39 -7.40 9.30
N PRO A 189 6.10 -7.06 9.11
CA PRO A 189 5.69 -6.20 8.01
C PRO A 189 6.22 -4.77 8.21
N VAL A 190 6.57 -4.11 7.11
CA VAL A 190 6.93 -2.68 7.10
C VAL A 190 5.73 -1.87 6.66
N THR A 191 5.28 -0.94 7.50
CA THR A 191 4.14 -0.05 7.22
C THR A 191 4.44 0.88 6.05
N GLN A 192 3.50 0.96 5.09
CA GLN A 192 3.57 1.94 4.01
C GLN A 192 3.27 3.34 4.53
N VAL A 193 4.14 4.32 4.25
CA VAL A 193 3.92 5.71 4.61
C VAL A 193 3.61 6.52 3.36
N VAL A 194 2.43 7.14 3.33
CA VAL A 194 2.02 8.05 2.26
C VAL A 194 1.96 9.47 2.80
N ALA A 195 2.79 10.34 2.23
CA ALA A 195 2.70 11.77 2.44
C ALA A 195 1.54 12.34 1.63
N VAL A 196 0.68 13.14 2.27
CA VAL A 196 -0.40 13.89 1.64
C VAL A 196 -0.08 15.37 1.76
N GLY A 197 -0.06 16.04 0.62
CA GLY A 197 0.29 17.44 0.52
C GLY A 197 -0.76 18.35 1.15
N THR A 198 -0.26 19.40 1.78
CA THR A 198 -1.05 20.42 2.48
C THR A 198 -0.65 21.84 2.07
N LYS A 199 0.28 21.98 1.11
CA LYS A 199 0.68 23.29 0.60
C LYS A 199 -0.42 23.88 -0.26
N LYS A 200 -1.12 24.86 0.29
CA LYS A 200 -2.08 25.65 -0.48
C LYS A 200 -1.36 26.38 -1.61
N PRO A 201 -1.97 26.52 -2.80
CA PRO A 201 -1.47 27.47 -3.77
C PRO A 201 -1.40 28.83 -3.10
N GLN A 202 -0.28 29.53 -3.26
CA GLN A 202 -0.29 30.96 -2.96
C GLN A 202 -1.29 31.54 -3.96
N GLN A 203 -2.41 32.08 -3.46
CA GLN A 203 -3.24 32.94 -4.30
C GLN A 203 -2.30 33.99 -4.87
N ALA A 204 -2.28 34.15 -6.18
CA ALA A 204 -1.52 35.24 -6.78
C ALA A 204 -2.10 36.51 -6.14
N THR A 205 -1.34 37.12 -5.23
CA THR A 205 -1.72 38.38 -4.58
C THR A 205 -1.52 39.56 -5.52
N CYS A 206 -1.06 39.28 -6.74
CA CYS A 206 -0.65 40.23 -7.74
C CYS A 206 -1.49 39.98 -9.00
N ASP A 207 -2.08 41.04 -9.54
CA ASP A 207 -2.85 40.98 -10.76
C ASP A 207 -1.93 40.69 -11.97
N PRO A 208 -2.23 39.68 -12.81
CA PRO A 208 -1.36 39.29 -13.92
C PRO A 208 -1.31 40.30 -15.07
N ASN A 209 -2.21 41.30 -15.12
CA ASN A 209 -2.20 42.32 -16.17
C ASN A 209 -1.08 43.36 -16.00
N TYR A 210 -0.34 43.33 -14.91
CA TYR A 210 0.66 44.34 -14.58
C TYR A 210 2.00 43.71 -14.19
N SER A 211 3.10 44.42 -14.45
CA SER A 211 4.43 44.00 -14.00
C SER A 211 4.61 44.29 -12.51
N GLY A 212 5.14 43.34 -11.75
CA GLY A 212 5.31 43.50 -10.30
C GLY A 212 4.09 43.03 -9.53
N CYS A 213 3.88 43.55 -8.32
CA CYS A 213 2.75 43.15 -7.49
C CYS A 213 1.72 44.27 -7.33
N VAL A 214 0.79 44.33 -8.29
CA VAL A 214 -0.44 45.12 -8.17
C VAL A 214 -1.46 44.30 -7.39
N PRO A 215 -1.92 44.71 -6.20
CA PRO A 215 -2.88 43.93 -5.42
C PRO A 215 -4.16 43.65 -6.19
N ILE A 216 -4.71 42.43 -6.09
CA ILE A 216 -6.04 42.14 -6.66
C ILE A 216 -7.11 42.76 -5.75
N ALA A 217 -7.71 43.85 -6.21
CA ALA A 217 -8.77 44.58 -5.51
C ALA A 217 -9.88 45.02 -6.49
N SER A 218 -10.94 45.65 -5.96
CA SER A 218 -11.98 46.24 -6.82
C SER A 218 -11.51 47.50 -7.55
N ASP A 219 -10.52 48.18 -6.99
CA ASP A 219 -9.91 49.41 -7.50
C ASP A 219 -8.51 49.54 -6.88
N VAL A 220 -7.54 49.97 -7.67
CA VAL A 220 -6.14 50.13 -7.26
C VAL A 220 -5.66 51.48 -7.75
N ASP A 221 -5.14 52.30 -6.83
CA ASP A 221 -4.66 53.64 -7.15
C ASP A 221 -3.14 53.77 -7.08
N CYS A 222 -2.59 54.76 -7.78
CA CYS A 222 -1.18 55.12 -7.69
C CYS A 222 -0.85 55.86 -6.38
N LYS A 223 0.17 55.40 -5.64
CA LYS A 223 0.78 56.18 -4.55
C LYS A 223 1.72 57.26 -5.12
N PRO A 224 1.78 58.47 -4.53
CA PRO A 224 1.10 58.94 -3.31
C PRO A 224 -0.27 59.63 -3.54
N GLY A 225 -0.95 59.35 -4.65
CA GLY A 225 -2.16 60.07 -5.08
C GLY A 225 -3.36 59.98 -4.13
N SER A 226 -4.36 60.83 -4.38
CA SER A 226 -5.61 60.94 -3.60
C SER A 226 -6.69 59.96 -4.06
N GLY A 227 -6.29 58.72 -4.33
CA GLY A 227 -7.20 57.65 -4.71
C GLY A 227 -8.34 57.45 -3.71
N ASN A 228 -9.43 56.83 -4.15
CA ASN A 228 -10.53 56.39 -3.29
C ASN A 228 -10.64 54.86 -3.23
N GLY A 229 -9.74 54.16 -3.91
CA GLY A 229 -9.66 52.73 -3.98
C GLY A 229 -9.23 52.10 -2.66
N PRO A 230 -9.61 50.83 -2.42
CA PRO A 230 -9.21 50.07 -1.23
C PRO A 230 -7.74 49.64 -1.23
N ALA A 231 -7.03 49.78 -2.36
CA ALA A 231 -5.65 49.36 -2.52
C ALA A 231 -4.83 50.40 -3.31
N TYR A 232 -3.52 50.39 -3.09
CA TYR A 232 -2.59 51.29 -3.76
C TYR A 232 -1.32 50.56 -4.18
N VAL A 233 -0.77 50.95 -5.33
CA VAL A 233 0.54 50.48 -5.82
C VAL A 233 1.51 51.63 -5.96
N THR A 234 2.80 51.36 -5.77
CA THR A 234 3.87 52.34 -6.01
C THR A 234 4.46 52.07 -7.39
N GLY A 235 4.41 53.06 -8.27
CA GLY A 235 4.94 52.94 -9.62
C GLY A 235 6.45 53.15 -9.73
N PRO A 236 6.98 53.01 -10.96
CA PRO A 236 6.25 52.72 -12.20
C PRO A 236 5.84 51.24 -12.31
N VAL A 237 4.65 50.98 -12.88
CA VAL A 237 4.10 49.65 -13.12
C VAL A 237 3.83 49.49 -14.62
N ARG A 238 4.46 48.53 -15.29
CA ARG A 238 4.20 48.28 -16.72
C ARG A 238 2.91 47.49 -16.92
N VAL A 239 2.06 47.92 -17.85
CA VAL A 239 0.87 47.15 -18.28
C VAL A 239 1.31 46.00 -19.21
N ILE A 240 0.98 44.77 -18.84
CA ILE A 240 1.27 43.53 -19.58
C ILE A 240 0.04 43.07 -20.37
N GLY A 241 -1.15 43.17 -19.76
CA GLY A 241 -2.43 42.77 -20.33
C GLY A 241 -3.37 43.96 -20.50
N ASP A 242 -4.57 43.87 -19.92
CA ASP A 242 -5.56 44.95 -19.93
C ASP A 242 -5.37 45.87 -18.72
N ASP A 243 -5.45 47.19 -18.92
CA ASP A 243 -5.40 48.15 -17.83
C ASP A 243 -6.75 48.25 -17.11
N ILE A 244 -7.08 47.23 -16.30
CA ILE A 244 -8.39 47.11 -15.61
C ILE A 244 -8.59 48.10 -14.46
N TYR A 245 -7.51 48.72 -13.97
CA TYR A 245 -7.52 49.69 -12.88
C TYR A 245 -7.21 51.12 -13.37
N ASP A 246 -7.15 51.34 -14.69
CA ASP A 246 -6.86 52.64 -15.31
C ASP A 246 -5.60 53.32 -14.71
N LEU A 247 -4.54 52.54 -14.49
CA LEU A 247 -3.26 53.01 -13.94
C LEU A 247 -2.41 53.75 -14.99
N ASP A 248 -2.58 53.40 -16.27
CA ASP A 248 -1.89 53.95 -17.45
C ASP A 248 -2.88 54.80 -18.25
N ARG A 249 -3.13 56.03 -17.74
CA ARG A 249 -4.16 56.93 -18.26
C ARG A 249 -3.82 57.56 -19.61
N ASP A 250 -2.55 57.65 -19.94
CA ASP A 250 -2.04 58.20 -21.19
C ASP A 250 -1.70 57.12 -22.23
N ASN A 251 -1.85 55.83 -21.86
CA ASN A 251 -1.72 54.66 -22.71
C ASN A 251 -0.33 54.50 -23.33
N ASP A 252 0.71 54.80 -22.54
CA ASP A 252 2.11 54.67 -22.95
C ASP A 252 2.71 53.29 -22.62
N GLY A 253 1.96 52.46 -21.88
CA GLY A 253 2.34 51.13 -21.41
C GLY A 253 2.87 51.09 -19.97
N TYR A 254 2.95 52.22 -19.28
CA TYR A 254 3.38 52.36 -17.89
C TYR A 254 2.34 53.16 -17.09
N GLY A 255 1.96 52.62 -15.93
CA GLY A 255 1.12 53.31 -14.97
C GLY A 255 1.89 53.78 -13.74
N CYS A 256 1.33 54.79 -13.07
CA CYS A 256 1.87 55.37 -11.84
C CYS A 256 3.29 55.96 -12.00
N ASP A 257 3.58 56.55 -13.14
CA ASP A 257 4.78 57.31 -13.47
C ASP A 257 4.85 58.71 -12.80
#